data_AF-A0A8T5SM79-F1
#
_entry.id   AF-A0A8T5SM79-F1
#
_cell.length_a   1.000
_cell.length_b   1.000
_cell.length_c   1.000
_cell.angle_alpha   90.00
_cell.angle_beta   90.00
_cell.angle_gamma   90.00
#
_symmetry.space_group_name_H-M   'P 1'
#
loop_
_entity.id
_entity.type
_entity.pdbx_description
1 polymer ?
#
loop_
_entity_poly.entity_id
_entity_poly.type
_entity_poly.pdbx_seq_one_letter_code
_entity_poly.pdbx_strand_id
1 'polypeptide(L)'
;MTQTKLVPTREDLIRRLVLINEVGWVRGPKPADKEVGDVLEGLLGLTTNSLQDPDWGIHEVKAQRRGRANPVSLLSKKPNYKGGLSAKEFVRQYGYYRHGQKALWIGLKPHKKDDKGWTLWVTDSRLEMDYQGNVVASQKLDTLKKAFKDKLQNLVYVIADSKKDCRG
;
A
#
# COMPACT_ATOMS: atom_id res chain seq x y z
N MET A 1 1.12 -12.10 38.16
CA MET A 1 0.09 -11.15 37.73
C MET A 1 0.36 -10.80 36.27
N THR A 2 -0.46 -11.27 35.35
CA THR A 2 -0.28 -11.02 33.91
C THR A 2 -0.79 -9.61 33.63
N GLN A 3 0.10 -8.69 33.27
CA GLN A 3 -0.28 -7.32 32.92
C GLN A 3 -1.04 -7.37 31.58
N THR A 4 -2.36 -7.24 31.61
CA THR A 4 -3.18 -7.16 30.40
C THR A 4 -2.79 -5.89 29.64
N LYS A 5 -2.11 -6.05 28.50
CA LYS A 5 -1.75 -4.94 27.62
C LYS A 5 -3.04 -4.34 27.08
N LEU A 6 -3.38 -3.10 27.46
CA LEU A 6 -4.56 -2.40 26.95
C LEU A 6 -4.46 -2.29 25.43
N VAL A 7 -5.45 -2.83 24.72
CA VAL A 7 -5.57 -2.67 23.27
C VAL A 7 -6.14 -1.27 23.02
N PRO A 8 -5.46 -0.41 22.25
CA PRO A 8 -5.94 0.95 22.05
C PRO A 8 -7.24 0.97 21.23
N THR A 9 -8.18 1.85 21.62
CA THR A 9 -9.56 1.87 21.11
C THR A 9 -9.72 2.79 19.89
N ARG A 10 -10.87 2.71 19.22
CA ARG A 10 -11.24 3.65 18.15
C ARG A 10 -11.30 5.09 18.66
N GLU A 11 -11.83 5.28 19.85
CA GLU A 11 -11.98 6.58 20.51
C GLU A 11 -10.61 7.19 20.83
N ASP A 12 -9.63 6.36 21.22
CA ASP A 12 -8.25 6.81 21.39
C ASP A 12 -7.63 7.30 20.07
N LEU A 13 -7.86 6.57 18.97
CA LEU A 13 -7.38 6.96 17.65
C LEU A 13 -7.99 8.31 17.23
N ILE A 14 -9.30 8.47 17.37
CA ILE A 14 -9.99 9.73 17.04
C ILE A 14 -9.42 10.88 17.87
N ARG A 15 -9.26 10.69 19.19
CA ARG A 15 -8.68 11.73 20.06
C ARG A 15 -7.28 12.13 19.61
N ARG A 16 -6.41 11.16 19.27
CA ARG A 16 -5.07 11.47 18.75
C ARG A 16 -5.11 12.21 17.41
N LEU A 17 -5.99 11.80 16.50
CA LEU A 17 -6.13 12.46 15.20
C LEU A 17 -6.61 13.91 15.32
N VAL A 18 -7.52 14.20 16.27
CA VAL A 18 -7.96 15.57 16.58
C VAL A 18 -6.78 16.40 17.11
N LEU A 19 -6.02 15.88 18.07
CA LEU A 19 -4.84 16.58 18.60
C LEU A 19 -3.79 16.83 17.52
N ILE A 20 -3.55 15.86 16.62
CA ILE A 20 -2.64 16.03 15.47
C ILE A 20 -3.11 17.15 14.55
N ASN A 21 -4.42 17.23 14.29
CA ASN A 21 -4.99 18.29 13.47
C ASN A 21 -4.84 19.68 14.13
N GLU A 22 -4.98 19.77 15.45
CA GLU A 22 -4.82 21.02 16.23
C GLU A 22 -3.38 21.56 16.23
N VAL A 23 -2.37 20.69 16.11
CA VAL A 23 -0.95 21.11 15.94
C VAL A 23 -0.74 21.91 14.66
N GLY A 24 -1.60 21.71 13.64
CA GLY A 24 -1.51 22.41 12.37
C GLY A 24 -0.41 21.83 11.45
N TRP A 25 0.46 22.70 10.93
CA TRP A 25 1.44 22.29 9.90
C TRP A 25 2.64 21.56 10.51
N VAL A 26 2.73 20.26 10.24
CA VAL A 26 3.89 19.44 10.62
C VAL A 26 4.91 19.41 9.48
N ARG A 27 6.17 19.73 9.79
CA ARG A 27 7.26 19.64 8.82
C ARG A 27 7.53 18.17 8.47
N GLY A 28 7.28 17.81 7.22
CA GLY A 28 7.64 16.48 6.71
C GLY A 28 9.16 16.30 6.59
N PRO A 29 9.63 15.05 6.50
CA PRO A 29 11.00 14.73 6.10
C PRO A 29 11.32 15.32 4.71
N LYS A 30 12.61 15.38 4.35
CA LYS A 30 13.03 15.89 3.04
C LYS A 30 12.26 15.20 1.90
N PRO A 31 12.07 15.86 0.73
CA PRO A 31 11.12 15.45 -0.32
C PRO A 31 11.26 14.02 -0.85
N ALA A 32 12.39 13.37 -0.61
CA ALA A 32 12.70 12.01 -1.06
C ALA A 32 12.34 10.92 -0.04
N ASP A 33 12.14 11.24 1.24
CA ASP A 33 12.39 10.25 2.28
C ASP A 33 11.14 9.58 2.85
N LYS A 34 9.95 10.22 2.84
CA LYS A 34 8.73 9.65 3.45
C LYS A 34 7.41 10.15 2.83
N GLU A 35 6.44 9.24 2.69
CA GLU A 35 5.07 9.58 2.30
C GLU A 35 4.32 10.22 3.50
N VAL A 36 3.18 10.87 3.23
CA VAL A 36 2.34 11.47 4.29
C VAL A 36 1.85 10.42 5.31
N GLY A 37 1.77 9.15 4.90
CA GLY A 37 1.51 8.00 5.77
C GLY A 37 2.55 7.88 6.88
N ASP A 38 3.83 7.84 6.53
CA ASP A 38 4.89 7.67 7.52
C ASP A 38 4.97 8.84 8.52
N VAL A 39 4.60 10.06 8.10
CA VAL A 39 4.49 11.21 9.01
C VAL A 39 3.38 10.99 10.02
N LEU A 40 2.20 10.57 9.55
CA LEU A 40 1.07 10.29 10.42
C LEU A 40 1.37 9.12 11.38
N GLU A 41 2.00 8.05 10.89
CA GLU A 41 2.44 6.92 11.72
C GLU A 41 3.39 7.38 12.83
N GLY A 42 4.37 8.22 12.49
CA GLY A 42 5.30 8.80 13.46
C GLY A 42 4.59 9.63 14.54
N LEU A 43 3.61 10.46 14.15
CA LEU A 43 2.82 11.27 15.08
C LEU A 43 1.91 10.41 15.98
N LEU A 44 1.41 9.29 15.47
CA LEU A 44 0.61 8.33 16.25
C LEU A 44 1.48 7.45 17.16
N GLY A 45 2.81 7.51 17.04
CA GLY A 45 3.75 6.67 17.78
C GLY A 45 3.77 5.22 17.32
N LEU A 46 3.41 4.98 16.06
CA LEU A 46 3.39 3.66 15.45
C LEU A 46 4.80 3.27 15.02
N THR A 47 5.21 2.04 15.36
CA THR A 47 6.44 1.45 14.83
C THR A 47 6.11 0.74 13.52
N THR A 48 6.90 0.96 12.48
CA THR A 48 6.77 0.22 11.21
C THR A 48 6.86 -1.29 11.46
N ASN A 49 5.73 -1.98 11.38
CA ASN A 49 5.69 -3.43 11.46
C ASN A 49 5.85 -4.01 10.04
N SER A 50 6.55 -5.14 9.90
CA SER A 50 6.61 -5.91 8.64
C SER A 50 5.46 -6.91 8.53
N LEU A 51 4.61 -6.98 9.55
CA LEU A 51 3.47 -7.88 9.66
C LEU A 51 2.25 -7.25 8.99
N GLN A 52 1.31 -8.07 8.53
CA GLN A 52 0.08 -7.60 7.87
C GLN A 52 -1.02 -7.17 8.86
N ASP A 53 -0.63 -6.88 10.09
CA ASP A 53 -1.56 -6.54 11.15
C ASP A 53 -2.02 -5.08 11.02
N PRO A 54 -3.23 -4.75 11.52
CA PRO A 54 -3.70 -3.38 11.59
C PRO A 54 -2.79 -2.50 12.45
N ASP A 55 -2.69 -1.23 12.07
CA ASP A 55 -1.81 -0.25 12.71
C ASP A 55 -2.22 0.09 14.16
N TRP A 56 -3.53 0.17 14.43
CA TRP A 56 -4.10 0.65 15.68
C TRP A 56 -5.15 -0.30 16.25
N GLY A 57 -4.70 -1.24 17.09
CA GLY A 57 -5.58 -2.29 17.62
C GLY A 57 -6.12 -3.13 16.46
N ILE A 58 -7.39 -2.90 16.10
CA ILE A 58 -8.04 -3.55 14.94
C ILE A 58 -8.18 -2.65 13.71
N HIS A 59 -7.71 -1.40 13.77
CA HIS A 59 -7.88 -0.38 12.73
C HIS A 59 -6.61 -0.20 11.91
N GLU A 60 -6.74 -0.19 10.58
CA GLU A 60 -5.65 0.19 9.68
C GLU A 60 -5.72 1.69 9.42
N VAL A 61 -4.57 2.36 9.39
CA VAL A 61 -4.48 3.79 9.11
C VAL A 61 -3.83 3.98 7.73
N LYS A 62 -4.47 4.79 6.88
CA LYS A 62 -3.92 5.20 5.59
C LYS A 62 -4.04 6.71 5.45
N ALA A 63 -2.99 7.36 4.97
CA ALA A 63 -3.01 8.80 4.73
C ALA A 63 -2.69 9.14 3.27
N GLN A 64 -3.34 10.20 2.76
CA GLN A 64 -3.04 10.76 1.45
C GLN A 64 -3.08 12.29 1.48
N ARG A 65 -2.23 12.92 0.66
CA ARG A 65 -2.28 14.36 0.43
C ARG A 65 -3.54 14.73 -0.37
N ARG A 66 -4.23 15.79 0.03
CA ARG A 66 -5.38 16.33 -0.70
C ARG A 66 -4.97 16.65 -2.14
N GLY A 67 -5.81 16.26 -3.10
CA GLY A 67 -5.58 16.51 -4.52
C GLY A 67 -4.49 15.64 -5.18
N ARG A 68 -3.90 14.66 -4.46
CA ARG A 68 -2.96 13.72 -5.10
C ARG A 68 -3.72 12.83 -6.09
N ALA A 69 -3.30 12.85 -7.35
CA ALA A 69 -3.92 12.07 -8.42
C ALA A 69 -3.60 10.56 -8.37
N ASN A 70 -2.52 10.16 -7.69
CA ASN A 70 -2.10 8.75 -7.64
C ASN A 70 -3.03 7.92 -6.73
N PRO A 71 -3.25 6.63 -7.05
CA PRO A 71 -4.00 5.73 -6.17
C PRO A 71 -3.35 5.54 -4.79
N VAL A 72 -4.18 5.25 -3.79
CA VAL A 72 -3.72 4.80 -2.47
C VAL A 72 -3.40 3.32 -2.53
N SER A 73 -2.22 2.93 -2.05
CA SER A 73 -1.88 1.51 -1.90
C SER A 73 -2.68 0.91 -0.74
N LEU A 74 -3.57 -0.03 -1.04
CA LEU A 74 -4.42 -0.68 -0.03
C LEU A 74 -3.70 -1.84 0.66
N LEU A 75 -3.07 -2.72 -0.13
CA LEU A 75 -2.33 -3.87 0.38
C LEU A 75 -1.28 -4.33 -0.65
N SER A 76 -0.30 -5.10 -0.17
CA SER A 76 0.71 -5.76 -1.01
C SER A 76 0.65 -7.28 -0.82
N LYS A 77 0.51 -8.01 -1.93
CA LYS A 77 0.55 -9.47 -1.95
C LYS A 77 1.37 -9.96 -3.13
N LYS A 78 2.34 -10.84 -2.84
CA LYS A 78 3.14 -11.52 -3.85
C LYS A 78 2.24 -12.47 -4.65
N PRO A 79 2.25 -12.44 -5.98
CA PRO A 79 1.56 -13.43 -6.79
C PRO A 79 2.37 -14.72 -6.88
N ASN A 80 1.73 -15.79 -7.34
CA ASN A 80 2.40 -17.01 -7.78
C ASN A 80 2.89 -16.81 -9.20
N TYR A 81 4.21 -16.67 -9.37
CA TYR A 81 4.83 -16.56 -10.69
C TYR A 81 4.84 -17.92 -11.40
N LYS A 82 4.50 -17.94 -12.68
CA LYS A 82 4.53 -19.17 -13.50
C LYS A 82 5.95 -19.73 -13.53
N GLY A 83 6.06 -21.06 -13.43
CA GLY A 83 7.36 -21.75 -13.39
C GLY A 83 8.13 -21.59 -12.08
N GLY A 84 7.53 -21.02 -11.02
CA GLY A 84 8.19 -20.88 -9.72
C GLY A 84 9.25 -19.79 -9.64
N LEU A 85 9.25 -18.87 -10.61
CA LEU A 85 10.22 -17.77 -10.66
C LEU A 85 10.23 -16.94 -9.37
N SER A 86 11.40 -16.47 -8.98
CA SER A 86 11.53 -15.39 -8.01
C SER A 86 11.11 -14.05 -8.61
N ALA A 87 10.81 -13.05 -7.78
CA ALA A 87 10.48 -11.70 -8.26
C ALA A 87 11.63 -11.09 -9.08
N LYS A 88 12.89 -11.37 -8.70
CA LYS A 88 14.08 -10.92 -9.44
C LYS A 88 14.14 -11.54 -10.83
N GLU A 89 13.86 -12.84 -10.94
CA GLU A 89 13.83 -13.53 -12.24
C GLU A 89 12.67 -13.07 -13.10
N PHE A 90 11.50 -12.83 -12.49
CA PHE A 90 10.35 -12.26 -13.17
C PHE A 90 10.67 -10.88 -13.77
N VAL A 91 11.33 -9.98 -13.02
CA VAL A 91 11.81 -8.70 -13.54
C VAL A 91 12.90 -8.89 -14.60
N ARG A 92 13.82 -9.85 -14.41
CA ARG A 92 14.84 -10.18 -15.42
C ARG A 92 14.22 -10.65 -16.72
N GLN A 93 13.08 -11.33 -16.68
CA GLN A 93 12.42 -11.84 -17.87
C GLN A 93 11.52 -10.79 -18.53
N TYR A 94 10.65 -10.13 -17.76
CA TYR A 94 9.57 -9.28 -18.29
C TYR A 94 9.77 -7.77 -18.07
N GLY A 95 10.81 -7.36 -17.33
CA GLY A 95 11.10 -5.96 -17.07
C GLY A 95 11.71 -5.23 -18.28
N TYR A 96 11.83 -3.92 -18.15
CA TYR A 96 12.47 -3.02 -19.11
C TYR A 96 13.59 -2.22 -18.42
N TYR A 97 14.55 -1.71 -19.19
CA TYR A 97 15.63 -0.89 -18.65
C TYR A 97 15.14 0.52 -18.31
N ARG A 98 15.46 0.98 -17.11
CA ARG A 98 15.18 2.33 -16.62
C ARG A 98 16.34 2.76 -15.71
N HIS A 99 16.95 3.91 -16.00
CA HIS A 99 18.11 4.42 -15.25
C HIS A 99 19.25 3.39 -15.08
N GLY A 100 19.57 2.65 -16.15
CA GLY A 100 20.64 1.64 -16.13
C GLY A 100 20.30 0.32 -15.43
N GLN A 101 19.09 0.16 -14.87
CA GLN A 101 18.66 -1.06 -14.20
C GLN A 101 17.39 -1.63 -14.82
N LYS A 102 17.24 -2.96 -14.77
CA LYS A 102 16.03 -3.62 -15.24
C LYS A 102 14.96 -3.56 -14.15
N ALA A 103 13.79 -3.04 -14.49
CA ALA A 103 12.66 -2.87 -13.57
C ALA A 103 11.33 -3.18 -14.27
N LEU A 104 10.29 -3.47 -13.48
CA LEU A 104 8.94 -3.67 -14.00
C LEU A 104 7.96 -2.81 -13.19
N TRP A 105 7.60 -1.66 -13.75
CA TRP A 105 6.58 -0.77 -13.19
C TRP A 105 5.39 -0.72 -14.14
N ILE A 106 4.31 -1.40 -13.78
CA ILE A 106 3.09 -1.50 -14.59
C ILE A 106 1.86 -1.25 -13.73
N GLY A 107 0.90 -0.51 -14.27
CA GLY A 107 -0.42 -0.33 -13.69
C GLY A 107 -1.44 -1.04 -14.55
N LEU A 108 -2.02 -2.12 -14.04
CA LEU A 108 -2.98 -2.93 -14.79
C LEU A 108 -4.41 -2.63 -14.34
N LYS A 109 -5.33 -2.62 -15.30
CA LYS A 109 -6.78 -2.52 -15.05
C LYS A 109 -7.44 -3.84 -15.49
N PRO A 110 -8.47 -4.31 -14.78
CA PRO A 110 -9.18 -5.53 -15.15
C PRO A 110 -9.64 -5.50 -16.61
N HIS A 111 -9.39 -6.60 -17.33
CA HIS A 111 -9.83 -6.85 -18.70
C HIS A 111 -9.38 -5.81 -19.73
N LYS A 112 -8.36 -5.00 -19.41
CA LYS A 112 -7.78 -4.02 -20.33
C LYS A 112 -6.33 -4.35 -20.62
N LYS A 113 -6.01 -4.50 -21.90
CA LYS A 113 -4.65 -4.62 -22.40
C LYS A 113 -3.95 -3.27 -22.37
N ASP A 114 -2.71 -3.23 -21.88
CA ASP A 114 -1.86 -2.05 -21.96
C ASP A 114 -1.01 -2.04 -23.25
N ASP A 115 -0.38 -0.90 -23.55
CA ASP A 115 0.42 -0.74 -24.78
C ASP A 115 1.69 -1.61 -24.80
N LYS A 116 2.06 -2.20 -23.66
CA LYS A 116 3.21 -3.11 -23.53
C LYS A 116 2.80 -4.58 -23.64
N GLY A 117 1.51 -4.85 -23.84
CA GLY A 117 0.97 -6.20 -24.04
C GLY A 117 0.56 -6.92 -22.76
N TRP A 118 0.50 -6.23 -21.62
CA TRP A 118 0.02 -6.78 -20.36
C TRP A 118 -1.50 -6.72 -20.27
N THR A 119 -2.12 -7.74 -19.69
CA THR A 119 -3.54 -7.74 -19.32
C THR A 119 -3.71 -8.31 -17.92
N LEU A 120 -4.69 -7.78 -17.16
CA LEU A 120 -5.11 -8.34 -15.89
C LEU A 120 -6.47 -9.01 -16.05
N TRP A 121 -6.54 -10.32 -15.89
CA TRP A 121 -7.79 -11.06 -15.92
C TRP A 121 -8.31 -11.28 -14.50
N VAL A 122 -9.61 -11.07 -14.31
CA VAL A 122 -10.32 -11.49 -13.11
C VAL A 122 -11.21 -12.66 -13.52
N THR A 123 -10.99 -13.81 -12.92
CA THR A 123 -11.84 -15.00 -13.06
C THR A 123 -12.60 -15.21 -11.75
N ASP A 124 -13.48 -16.21 -11.70
CA ASP A 124 -14.25 -16.52 -10.50
C ASP A 124 -13.37 -16.86 -9.28
N SER A 125 -12.15 -17.34 -9.50
CA SER A 125 -11.25 -17.82 -8.43
C SER A 125 -9.89 -17.12 -8.37
N ARG A 126 -9.48 -16.39 -9.42
CA ARG A 126 -8.13 -15.85 -9.54
C ARG A 126 -8.08 -14.45 -10.13
N LEU A 127 -7.03 -13.74 -9.76
CA LEU A 127 -6.49 -12.60 -10.46
C LEU A 127 -5.26 -13.06 -11.25
N GLU A 128 -5.21 -12.85 -12.55
CA GLU A 128 -4.17 -13.38 -13.44
C GLU A 128 -3.51 -12.26 -14.25
N MET A 129 -2.18 -12.24 -14.22
CA MET A 129 -1.37 -11.34 -15.03
C MET A 129 -0.97 -12.09 -16.30
N ASP A 130 -1.42 -11.57 -17.43
CA ASP A 130 -1.11 -12.02 -18.77
C ASP A 130 -0.10 -11.08 -19.43
N TYR A 131 0.85 -11.66 -20.16
CA TYR A 131 1.75 -10.94 -21.04
C TYR A 131 1.70 -11.57 -22.43
N GLN A 132 1.20 -10.81 -23.40
CA GLN A 132 1.09 -11.21 -24.81
C GLN A 132 0.35 -12.54 -25.02
N GLY A 133 -0.74 -12.78 -24.28
CA GLY A 133 -1.57 -13.98 -24.40
C GLY A 133 -1.06 -15.18 -23.60
N ASN A 134 -0.04 -14.98 -22.76
CA ASN A 134 0.42 -15.97 -21.81
C ASN A 134 0.21 -15.49 -20.37
N VAL A 135 -0.56 -16.25 -19.57
CA VAL A 135 -0.60 -16.04 -18.12
C VAL A 135 0.78 -16.32 -17.52
N VAL A 136 1.36 -15.32 -16.86
CA VAL A 136 2.73 -15.35 -16.30
C VAL A 136 2.75 -15.22 -14.77
N ALA A 137 1.67 -14.75 -14.15
CA ALA A 137 1.51 -14.77 -12.70
C ALA A 137 0.02 -14.85 -12.31
N SER A 138 -0.28 -15.41 -11.15
CA SER A 138 -1.67 -15.45 -10.63
C SER A 138 -1.74 -15.32 -9.12
N GLN A 139 -2.87 -14.84 -8.61
CA GLN A 139 -3.19 -14.85 -7.18
C GLN A 139 -4.62 -15.32 -6.97
N LYS A 140 -4.85 -16.16 -5.96
CA LYS A 140 -6.21 -16.61 -5.61
C LYS A 140 -7.01 -15.44 -5.06
N LEU A 141 -8.25 -15.29 -5.51
CA LEU A 141 -9.14 -14.26 -4.98
C LEU A 141 -9.40 -14.46 -3.49
N ASP A 142 -9.51 -15.69 -3.00
CA ASP A 142 -9.73 -15.94 -1.57
C ASP A 142 -8.57 -15.46 -0.70
N THR A 143 -7.32 -15.60 -1.18
CA THR A 143 -6.15 -15.02 -0.50
C THR A 143 -6.26 -13.51 -0.40
N LEU A 144 -6.71 -12.84 -1.47
CA LEU A 144 -6.89 -11.39 -1.50
C LEU A 144 -8.05 -10.96 -0.61
N LYS A 145 -9.19 -11.65 -0.68
CA LYS A 145 -10.38 -11.41 0.18
C LYS A 145 -10.01 -11.54 1.65
N LYS A 146 -9.28 -12.60 2.02
CA LYS A 146 -8.81 -12.79 3.39
C LYS A 146 -7.91 -11.63 3.83
N ALA A 147 -6.92 -11.27 3.02
CA ALA A 147 -6.03 -10.15 3.34
C ALA A 147 -6.76 -8.81 3.47
N PHE A 148 -7.77 -8.59 2.62
CA PHE A 148 -8.62 -7.41 2.69
C PHE A 148 -9.44 -7.40 4.00
N LYS A 149 -10.02 -8.54 4.38
CA LYS A 149 -10.76 -8.66 5.64
C LYS A 149 -9.86 -8.47 6.86
N ASP A 150 -8.72 -9.15 6.90
CA ASP A 150 -7.83 -9.11 8.06
C ASP A 150 -7.28 -7.70 8.31
N LYS A 151 -6.89 -6.99 7.23
CA LYS A 151 -6.18 -5.70 7.33
C LYS A 151 -7.10 -4.49 7.16
N LEU A 152 -8.02 -4.52 6.19
CA LEU A 152 -8.76 -3.32 5.75
C LEU A 152 -10.21 -3.25 6.24
N GLN A 153 -10.70 -4.23 7.00
CA GLN A 153 -12.09 -4.22 7.50
C GLN A 153 -12.43 -2.97 8.34
N ASN A 154 -11.44 -2.42 9.06
CA ASN A 154 -11.60 -1.23 9.88
C ASN A 154 -10.61 -0.13 9.44
N LEU A 155 -10.71 0.28 8.17
CA LEU A 155 -9.84 1.31 7.62
C LEU A 155 -10.23 2.71 8.13
N VAL A 156 -9.26 3.42 8.71
CA VAL A 156 -9.31 4.86 8.96
C VAL A 156 -8.45 5.56 7.91
N TYR A 157 -9.11 6.36 7.08
CA TYR A 157 -8.46 7.06 5.98
C TYR A 157 -8.37 8.57 6.27
N VAL A 158 -7.15 9.10 6.25
CA VAL A 158 -6.83 10.49 6.63
C VAL A 158 -6.40 11.27 5.39
N ILE A 159 -7.08 12.39 5.14
CA ILE A 159 -6.72 13.33 4.09
C ILE A 159 -5.99 14.51 4.72
N ALA A 160 -4.78 14.79 4.25
CA ALA A 160 -3.94 15.86 4.78
C ALA A 160 -3.62 16.90 3.70
N ASP A 161 -3.68 18.18 4.06
CA ASP A 161 -3.20 19.25 3.20
C ASP A 161 -1.66 19.33 3.20
N SER A 162 -1.07 19.82 2.11
CA SER A 162 0.38 19.95 1.99
C SER A 162 0.77 21.23 1.29
N LYS A 163 1.80 21.92 1.81
CA LYS A 163 2.40 23.11 1.18
C LYS A 163 3.92 22.96 1.17
N LYS A 164 4.57 23.54 0.15
CA LYS A 164 6.03 23.74 0.19
C LYS A 164 6.29 25.00 1.00
N ASP A 165 7.26 24.94 1.91
CA ASP A 165 7.78 26.15 2.53
C ASP A 165 8.79 26.77 1.57
N CYS A 166 8.51 27.97 1.07
CA CYS A 166 9.37 28.69 0.12
C CYS A 166 10.54 29.40 0.81
N ARG A 167 10.66 29.27 2.15
CA ARG A 167 11.77 29.85 2.92
C ARG A 167 12.84 28.78 3.14
N GLY A 168 13.69 28.59 2.14
CA GLY A 168 14.83 27.68 2.17
C GLY A 168 15.59 27.69 0.86
#